data_AF-A0A1C3WZN8-F1
#
_entry.id   AF-A0A1C3WZN8-F1
#
_cell.length_a   1.000
_cell.length_b   1.000
_cell.length_c   1.000
_cell.angle_alpha   90.00
_cell.angle_beta   90.00
_cell.angle_gamma   90.00
#
_symmetry.space_group_name_H-M   'P 1'
#
loop_
_entity.id
_entity.type
_entity.pdbx_description
1 polymer ?
#
loop_
_entity_poly.entity_id
_entity_poly.type
_entity_poly.pdbx_seq_one_letter_code
_entity_poly.pdbx_strand_id
1 'polypeptide(L)'
;MKTAPSIPGRLVLIVGPSGAGKDTLIDLARRELVDNPRIRFVQRTITRPASVGEDHNPMDVASFEQAIGQGAFALHWEAHGLQYGLPIVIDQWLAAGDVVVANGSRAMLHEARYRYPQLTIVNITAPVDILARRLVERGRESIGSVCQRLTRAETHLVDGADVVHIDNSDLPEIAAGKLTALLATEPNHSSQQMEQAMPSTFDLDIDLNRDGRQNGYLRVKASSEHSPFGSIMVPISSIRRGSGPCVVVMGGCHGDEYEGQIIARLLLASLDPAKVTGQIIILPAANPAAVRAGRRFSPADNGNLNTAFPGKADGTATQRIAHFIESVLLPRSNLVVDIHSGGLPVEYCTSAMMSGAVSGARREKLISLAKAFGLPVAFFVDEEDATPSSVLGACDRVGVLNISAEIGGGGPVRQADLEQGFHGVLRMLQQAGVLSAVANCEQPMIEVALLRRLPVSATVFAPEAGLFEPKVDLARVVKAGQLAGYIHDVDIPWKPPMPVHFREGGIVLCRRLAVRAEMGDGLFKLGVPIPS
;
A
#
# COMPACT_ATOMS: atom_id res chain seq x y z
N MET A 1 -26.81 -4.87 -16.06
CA MET A 1 -26.13 -3.88 -16.93
C MET A 1 -25.54 -4.66 -18.11
N LYS A 2 -25.90 -4.36 -19.36
CA LYS A 2 -25.39 -5.08 -20.54
C LYS A 2 -23.89 -4.79 -20.69
N THR A 3 -23.06 -5.83 -20.70
CA THR A 3 -21.61 -5.73 -20.95
C THR A 3 -21.37 -5.20 -22.37
N ALA A 4 -20.50 -4.19 -22.51
CA ALA A 4 -20.10 -3.67 -23.82
C ALA A 4 -19.47 -4.79 -24.68
N PRO A 5 -19.68 -4.78 -26.01
CA PRO A 5 -19.11 -5.79 -26.90
C PRO A 5 -17.57 -5.78 -26.83
N SER A 6 -16.96 -6.97 -26.81
CA SER A 6 -15.49 -7.10 -26.81
C SER A 6 -14.92 -6.62 -28.15
N ILE A 7 -14.18 -5.52 -28.13
CA ILE A 7 -13.43 -5.03 -29.30
C ILE A 7 -12.27 -6.01 -29.57
N PRO A 8 -12.13 -6.56 -30.79
CA PRO A 8 -11.18 -7.63 -31.09
C PRO A 8 -9.71 -7.15 -31.20
N GLY A 9 -9.48 -5.91 -31.62
CA GLY A 9 -8.13 -5.34 -31.79
C GLY A 9 -7.49 -4.88 -30.48
N ARG A 10 -6.17 -4.67 -30.53
CA ARG A 10 -5.33 -4.35 -29.37
C ARG A 10 -4.79 -2.93 -29.48
N LEU A 11 -5.02 -2.11 -28.45
CA LEU A 11 -4.42 -0.77 -28.34
C LEU A 11 -3.08 -0.87 -27.60
N VAL A 12 -2.02 -0.33 -28.16
CA VAL A 12 -0.67 -0.29 -27.56
C VAL A 12 -0.26 1.17 -27.32
N LEU A 13 -0.18 1.58 -26.06
CA LEU A 13 0.20 2.93 -25.66
C LEU A 13 1.64 2.98 -25.19
N ILE A 14 2.47 3.77 -25.87
CA ILE A 14 3.87 3.95 -25.51
C ILE A 14 4.00 5.18 -24.61
N VAL A 15 4.41 4.96 -23.36
CA VAL A 15 4.58 5.99 -22.32
C VAL A 15 6.00 5.95 -21.75
N GLY A 16 6.41 6.97 -21.02
CA GLY A 16 7.76 7.06 -20.45
C GLY A 16 8.20 8.51 -20.25
N PRO A 17 9.25 8.77 -19.45
CA PRO A 17 9.72 10.12 -19.19
C PRO A 17 10.19 10.81 -20.48
N SER A 18 10.29 12.14 -20.43
CA SER A 18 10.88 12.87 -21.55
C SER A 18 12.36 12.52 -21.69
N GLY A 19 12.86 12.41 -22.91
CA GLY A 19 14.22 11.91 -23.18
C GLY A 19 14.36 10.38 -23.20
N ALA A 20 13.31 9.61 -22.84
CA ALA A 20 13.34 8.14 -22.84
C ALA A 20 13.43 7.50 -24.24
N GLY A 21 13.32 8.29 -25.31
CA GLY A 21 13.48 7.80 -26.69
C GLY A 21 12.21 7.24 -27.35
N LYS A 22 11.01 7.50 -26.80
CA LYS A 22 9.72 6.99 -27.32
C LYS A 22 9.54 7.17 -28.83
N ASP A 23 9.69 8.39 -29.35
CA ASP A 23 9.51 8.68 -30.78
C ASP A 23 10.53 7.92 -31.64
N THR A 24 11.78 7.84 -31.17
CA THR A 24 12.85 7.08 -31.84
C THR A 24 12.52 5.58 -31.92
N LEU A 25 11.98 4.98 -30.85
CA LEU A 25 11.59 3.57 -30.85
C LEU A 25 10.36 3.32 -31.74
N ILE A 26 9.40 4.25 -31.76
CA ILE A 26 8.23 4.19 -32.65
C ILE A 26 8.67 4.26 -34.11
N ASP A 27 9.59 5.16 -34.44
CA ASP A 27 10.08 5.32 -35.82
C ASP A 27 10.85 4.09 -36.31
N LEU A 28 11.68 3.49 -35.44
CA LEU A 28 12.37 2.24 -35.74
C LEU A 28 11.38 1.09 -35.94
N ALA A 29 10.40 0.95 -35.03
CA ALA A 29 9.38 -0.09 -35.15
C ALA A 29 8.50 0.10 -36.40
N ARG A 30 8.18 1.34 -36.78
CA ARG A 30 7.42 1.65 -37.99
C ARG A 30 8.17 1.24 -39.27
N ARG A 31 9.49 1.41 -39.30
CA ARG A 31 10.34 0.99 -40.44
C ARG A 31 10.42 -0.53 -40.56
N GLU A 32 10.57 -1.22 -39.44
CA GLU A 32 10.70 -2.68 -39.41
C GLU A 32 9.37 -3.39 -39.72
N LEU A 33 8.23 -2.81 -39.34
CA LEU A 33 6.90 -3.39 -39.50
C LEU A 33 6.11 -2.81 -40.68
N VAL A 34 6.79 -2.14 -41.63
CA VAL A 34 6.14 -1.48 -42.78
C VAL A 34 5.32 -2.44 -43.64
N ASP A 35 5.73 -3.72 -43.70
CA ASP A 35 5.07 -4.76 -44.49
C ASP A 35 3.89 -5.45 -43.76
N ASN A 36 3.59 -5.08 -42.50
CA ASN A 36 2.48 -5.65 -41.74
C ASN A 36 1.26 -4.71 -41.73
N PRO A 37 0.25 -4.93 -42.59
CA PRO A 37 -0.90 -4.03 -42.73
C PRO A 37 -1.84 -4.04 -41.51
N ARG A 38 -1.70 -5.01 -40.58
CA ARG A 38 -2.49 -5.10 -39.34
C ARG A 38 -1.96 -4.22 -38.22
N ILE A 39 -0.77 -3.62 -38.37
CA ILE A 39 -0.17 -2.76 -37.36
C ILE A 39 -0.29 -1.29 -37.81
N ARG A 40 -1.03 -0.49 -37.04
CA ARG A 40 -1.35 0.90 -37.37
C ARG A 40 -0.67 1.84 -36.39
N PHE A 41 0.26 2.66 -36.88
CA PHE A 41 0.88 3.71 -36.07
C PHE A 41 0.07 5.01 -36.16
N VAL A 42 -0.42 5.48 -35.01
CA VAL A 42 -1.31 6.65 -34.93
C VAL A 42 -0.51 7.95 -34.89
N GLN A 43 -0.84 8.89 -35.77
CA GLN A 43 -0.44 10.29 -35.62
C GLN A 43 -1.38 10.98 -34.63
N ARG A 44 -0.82 11.50 -33.54
CA ARG A 44 -1.54 12.31 -32.56
C ARG A 44 -1.78 13.73 -33.08
N THR A 45 -2.88 14.34 -32.69
CA THR A 45 -3.12 15.79 -32.87
C THR A 45 -2.59 16.53 -31.66
N ILE A 46 -1.85 17.63 -31.85
CA ILE A 46 -1.26 18.42 -30.76
C ILE A 46 -1.46 19.90 -31.03
N THR A 47 -1.75 20.68 -29.98
CA THR A 47 -1.88 22.14 -30.06
C THR A 47 -0.54 22.89 -30.19
N ARG A 48 0.32 22.49 -31.13
CA ARG A 48 1.59 23.15 -31.44
C ARG A 48 1.98 22.98 -32.92
N PRO A 49 2.80 23.89 -33.49
CA PRO A 49 3.31 23.76 -34.85
C PRO A 49 4.07 22.44 -35.07
N ALA A 50 4.08 21.95 -36.30
CA ALA A 50 4.92 20.82 -36.69
C ALA A 50 6.40 21.19 -36.45
N SER A 51 7.18 20.25 -35.91
CA SER A 51 8.61 20.44 -35.66
C SER A 51 9.42 19.32 -36.30
N VAL A 52 10.67 19.60 -36.67
CA VAL A 52 11.54 18.62 -37.37
C VAL A 52 11.77 17.41 -36.46
N GLY A 53 11.27 16.24 -36.87
CA GLY A 53 11.47 14.96 -36.18
C GLY A 53 10.31 14.49 -35.28
N GLU A 54 9.18 15.18 -35.26
CA GLU A 54 7.96 14.71 -34.58
C GLU A 54 6.80 14.54 -35.56
N ASP A 55 6.28 13.32 -35.65
CA ASP A 55 5.17 12.95 -36.53
C ASP A 55 3.81 13.20 -35.83
N HIS A 56 3.26 14.42 -35.97
CA HIS A 56 1.99 14.82 -35.37
C HIS A 56 1.18 15.79 -36.26
N ASN A 57 -0.14 15.81 -36.07
CA ASN A 57 -1.04 16.75 -36.72
C ASN A 57 -1.14 18.06 -35.91
N PRO A 58 -0.65 19.20 -36.43
CA PRO A 58 -0.74 20.47 -35.71
C PRO A 58 -2.16 21.02 -35.76
N MET A 59 -2.63 21.60 -34.66
CA MET A 59 -3.93 22.26 -34.55
C MET A 59 -3.81 23.47 -33.63
N ASP A 60 -4.65 24.50 -33.80
CA ASP A 60 -4.78 25.55 -32.79
C ASP A 60 -5.76 25.14 -31.68
N VAL A 61 -5.72 25.85 -30.54
CA VAL A 61 -6.53 25.51 -29.36
C VAL A 61 -8.03 25.60 -29.65
N ALA A 62 -8.47 26.63 -30.38
CA ALA A 62 -9.90 26.84 -30.68
C ALA A 62 -10.47 25.72 -31.57
N SER A 63 -9.71 25.30 -32.58
CA SER A 63 -10.03 24.19 -33.46
C SER A 63 -10.01 22.86 -32.73
N PHE A 64 -9.10 22.69 -31.75
CA PHE A 64 -9.01 21.48 -30.94
C PHE A 64 -10.23 21.31 -30.02
N GLU A 65 -10.68 22.39 -29.37
CA GLU A 65 -11.89 22.40 -28.56
C GLU A 65 -13.14 22.12 -29.39
N GLN A 66 -13.23 22.70 -30.58
CA GLN A 66 -14.31 22.41 -31.53
C GLN A 66 -14.31 20.92 -31.95
N ALA A 67 -13.13 20.35 -32.19
CA ALA A 67 -12.97 18.94 -32.56
C ALA A 67 -13.37 17.99 -31.42
N ILE A 68 -13.11 18.33 -30.15
CA ILE A 68 -13.66 17.60 -28.99
C ILE A 68 -15.19 17.62 -29.02
N GLY A 69 -15.79 18.80 -29.20
CA GLY A 69 -17.25 18.97 -29.24
C GLY A 69 -17.94 18.19 -30.37
N GLN A 70 -17.22 17.89 -31.45
CA GLN A 70 -17.68 17.08 -32.57
C GLN A 70 -17.39 15.57 -32.42
N GLY A 71 -16.75 15.15 -31.33
CA GLY A 71 -16.38 13.75 -31.11
C GLY A 71 -15.25 13.25 -32.01
N ALA A 72 -14.38 14.14 -32.48
CA ALA A 72 -13.29 13.79 -33.40
C ALA A 72 -12.17 12.96 -32.78
N PHE A 73 -12.12 12.86 -31.44
CA PHE A 73 -11.09 12.15 -30.70
C PHE A 73 -11.65 10.94 -29.93
N ALA A 74 -10.93 9.84 -30.02
CA ALA A 74 -11.13 8.66 -29.19
C ALA A 74 -10.62 8.87 -27.75
N LEU A 75 -9.49 9.56 -27.61
CA LEU A 75 -8.91 9.95 -26.32
C LEU A 75 -8.32 11.34 -26.48
N HIS A 76 -8.50 12.21 -25.49
CA HIS A 76 -7.86 13.52 -25.46
C HIS A 76 -7.41 13.86 -24.04
N TRP A 77 -6.28 14.56 -23.91
CA TRP A 77 -5.74 14.96 -22.61
C TRP A 77 -4.91 16.24 -22.71
N GLU A 78 -4.68 16.86 -21.56
CA GLU A 78 -3.78 18.00 -21.43
C GLU A 78 -2.47 17.57 -20.77
N ALA A 79 -1.33 18.02 -21.31
CA ALA A 79 -0.03 17.83 -20.67
C ALA A 79 0.93 18.98 -21.05
N HIS A 80 1.66 19.50 -20.07
CA HIS A 80 2.67 20.55 -20.28
C HIS A 80 2.12 21.80 -21.00
N GLY A 81 0.87 22.19 -20.73
CA GLY A 81 0.22 23.35 -21.34
C GLY A 81 -0.17 23.17 -22.81
N LEU A 82 -0.19 21.93 -23.31
CA LEU A 82 -0.63 21.57 -24.64
C LEU A 82 -1.75 20.53 -24.55
N GLN A 83 -2.65 20.54 -25.52
CA GLN A 83 -3.71 19.54 -25.67
C GLN A 83 -3.31 18.51 -26.72
N TYR A 84 -3.65 17.25 -26.45
CA TYR A 84 -3.30 16.10 -27.27
C TYR A 84 -4.55 15.28 -27.54
N GLY A 85 -4.69 14.75 -28.76
CA GLY A 85 -5.82 13.93 -29.16
C GLY A 85 -5.39 12.73 -30.01
N LEU A 86 -5.95 11.56 -29.72
CA LEU A 86 -5.93 10.41 -30.63
C LEU A 86 -7.23 10.42 -31.45
N PRO A 87 -7.14 10.41 -32.79
CA PRO A 87 -8.30 10.52 -33.65
C PRO A 87 -9.26 9.33 -33.46
N ILE A 88 -10.57 9.58 -33.60
CA ILE A 88 -11.62 8.57 -33.39
C ILE A 88 -11.48 7.35 -34.32
N VAL A 89 -10.77 7.49 -35.44
CA VAL A 89 -10.48 6.41 -36.40
C VAL A 89 -9.82 5.18 -35.75
N ILE A 90 -9.13 5.35 -34.61
CA ILE A 90 -8.54 4.21 -33.90
C ILE A 90 -9.60 3.19 -33.46
N ASP A 91 -10.83 3.64 -33.16
CA ASP A 91 -11.93 2.74 -32.77
C ASP A 91 -12.32 1.83 -33.94
N GLN A 92 -12.22 2.32 -35.18
CA GLN A 92 -12.48 1.54 -36.38
C GLN A 92 -11.37 0.52 -36.64
N TRP A 93 -10.10 0.92 -36.45
CA TRP A 93 -8.96 -0.01 -36.56
C TRP A 93 -9.03 -1.11 -35.51
N LEU A 94 -9.33 -0.76 -34.26
CA LEU A 94 -9.49 -1.74 -33.19
C LEU A 94 -10.70 -2.65 -33.43
N ALA A 95 -11.82 -2.12 -33.96
CA ALA A 95 -12.96 -2.94 -34.34
C ALA A 95 -12.64 -3.92 -35.49
N ALA A 96 -11.72 -3.55 -36.40
CA ALA A 96 -11.23 -4.40 -37.48
C ALA A 96 -10.23 -5.49 -37.01
N GLY A 97 -9.83 -5.48 -35.74
CA GLY A 97 -8.85 -6.43 -35.19
C GLY A 97 -7.39 -5.99 -35.34
N ASP A 98 -7.13 -4.75 -35.80
CA ASP A 98 -5.77 -4.23 -35.96
C ASP A 98 -5.09 -3.99 -34.61
N VAL A 99 -3.76 -4.01 -34.60
CA VAL A 99 -2.92 -3.55 -33.49
C VAL A 99 -2.65 -2.07 -33.71
N VAL A 100 -3.17 -1.22 -32.82
CA VAL A 100 -3.05 0.24 -32.93
C VAL A 100 -2.00 0.74 -31.96
N VAL A 101 -0.96 1.40 -32.46
CA VAL A 101 0.20 1.87 -31.68
C VAL A 101 0.18 3.39 -31.59
N ALA A 102 0.13 3.94 -30.38
CA ALA A 102 0.10 5.38 -30.16
C ALA A 102 1.08 5.85 -29.09
N ASN A 103 1.67 7.03 -29.32
CA ASN A 103 2.50 7.72 -28.33
C ASN A 103 1.60 8.44 -27.32
N GLY A 104 1.56 7.94 -26.09
CA GLY A 104 0.66 8.40 -25.03
C GLY A 104 1.36 9.15 -23.90
N SER A 105 0.54 9.66 -22.97
CA SER A 105 0.96 10.24 -21.70
C SER A 105 0.44 9.42 -20.53
N ARG A 106 1.10 9.48 -19.37
CA ARG A 106 0.60 8.87 -18.13
C ARG A 106 -0.78 9.41 -17.74
N ALA A 107 -1.06 10.68 -18.08
CA ALA A 107 -2.32 11.36 -17.75
C ALA A 107 -3.56 10.72 -18.41
N MET A 108 -3.40 10.02 -19.54
CA MET A 108 -4.52 9.42 -20.28
C MET A 108 -4.73 7.92 -19.99
N LEU A 109 -3.89 7.31 -19.13
CA LEU A 109 -3.91 5.86 -18.93
C LEU A 109 -5.18 5.36 -18.23
N HIS A 110 -5.72 6.14 -17.28
CA HIS A 110 -6.95 5.77 -16.58
C HIS A 110 -8.14 5.67 -17.57
N GLU A 111 -8.30 6.68 -18.43
CA GLU A 111 -9.37 6.70 -19.43
C GLU A 111 -9.17 5.61 -20.50
N ALA A 112 -7.92 5.39 -20.94
CA ALA A 112 -7.61 4.32 -21.89
C ALA A 112 -7.94 2.93 -21.33
N ARG A 113 -7.59 2.66 -20.06
CA ARG A 113 -7.91 1.39 -19.36
C ARG A 113 -9.41 1.17 -19.24
N TYR A 114 -10.18 2.24 -19.05
CA TYR A 114 -11.63 2.17 -18.98
C TYR A 114 -12.27 1.91 -20.35
N ARG A 115 -11.77 2.57 -21.41
CA ARG A 115 -12.37 2.53 -22.75
C ARG A 115 -11.94 1.32 -23.59
N TYR A 116 -10.72 0.81 -23.38
CA TYR A 116 -10.13 -0.27 -24.18
C TYR A 116 -9.68 -1.43 -23.29
N PRO A 117 -10.49 -2.49 -23.15
CA PRO A 117 -10.15 -3.65 -22.33
C PRO A 117 -8.93 -4.43 -22.83
N GLN A 118 -8.66 -4.39 -24.14
CA GLN A 118 -7.46 -4.96 -24.78
C GLN A 118 -6.34 -3.91 -24.93
N LEU A 119 -6.02 -3.22 -23.82
CA LEU A 119 -4.94 -2.24 -23.77
C LEU A 119 -3.62 -2.91 -23.33
N THR A 120 -2.53 -2.53 -23.98
CA THR A 120 -1.16 -2.80 -23.54
C THR A 120 -0.42 -1.46 -23.42
N ILE A 121 0.18 -1.20 -22.27
CA ILE A 121 0.96 0.01 -21.99
C ILE A 121 2.43 -0.38 -22.06
N VAL A 122 3.18 0.22 -22.95
CA VAL A 122 4.64 0.03 -23.02
C VAL A 122 5.31 1.20 -22.33
N ASN A 123 5.85 0.98 -21.12
CA ASN A 123 6.56 2.00 -20.35
C ASN A 123 8.06 1.95 -20.68
N ILE A 124 8.54 2.94 -21.42
CA ILE A 124 9.95 3.10 -21.76
C ILE A 124 10.69 3.73 -20.58
N THR A 125 11.71 3.04 -20.09
CA THR A 125 12.56 3.49 -18.98
C THR A 125 13.98 3.76 -19.46
N ALA A 126 14.67 4.69 -18.82
CA ALA A 126 16.11 4.85 -18.95
C ALA A 126 16.65 5.50 -17.65
N PRO A 127 17.88 5.16 -17.22
CA PRO A 127 18.57 5.81 -16.11
C PRO A 127 18.58 7.34 -16.21
N VAL A 128 18.50 8.01 -15.05
CA VAL A 128 18.38 9.47 -14.91
C VAL A 128 19.54 10.23 -15.57
N ASP A 129 20.75 9.69 -15.48
CA ASP A 129 21.96 10.19 -16.12
C ASP A 129 21.90 10.09 -17.65
N ILE A 130 21.36 8.99 -18.19
CA ILE A 130 21.14 8.80 -19.62
C ILE A 130 20.05 9.75 -20.14
N LEU A 131 18.95 9.92 -19.40
CA LEU A 131 17.89 10.88 -19.72
C LEU A 131 18.43 12.32 -19.74
N ALA A 132 19.22 12.70 -18.73
CA ALA A 132 19.84 14.01 -18.64
C ALA A 132 20.78 14.27 -19.84
N ARG A 133 21.64 13.30 -20.18
CA ARG A 133 22.56 13.39 -21.33
C ARG A 133 21.81 13.59 -22.65
N ARG A 134 20.77 12.78 -22.90
CA ARG A 134 19.94 12.86 -24.12
C ARG A 134 19.14 14.17 -24.22
N LEU A 135 18.74 14.76 -23.09
CA LEU A 135 18.06 16.06 -23.05
C LEU A 135 19.02 17.22 -23.34
N VAL A 136 20.27 17.12 -22.85
CA VAL A 136 21.33 18.11 -23.11
C VAL A 136 21.81 18.06 -24.58
N GLU A 137 22.02 16.86 -25.14
CA GLU A 137 22.47 16.66 -26.52
C GLU A 137 21.45 17.14 -27.57
N ARG A 138 20.15 17.19 -27.23
CA ARG A 138 19.08 17.73 -28.10
C ARG A 138 19.02 19.27 -28.10
N GLY A 139 19.88 19.95 -27.33
CA GLY A 139 20.11 21.39 -27.43
C GLY A 139 18.93 22.28 -27.03
N ARG A 140 18.09 21.85 -26.07
CA ARG A 140 16.86 22.60 -25.76
C ARG A 140 16.71 23.19 -24.36
N GLU A 141 17.63 23.03 -23.40
CA GLU A 141 17.34 23.48 -22.02
C GLU A 141 18.59 23.58 -21.11
N SER A 142 18.53 24.47 -20.10
CA SER A 142 19.59 24.64 -19.09
C SER A 142 19.53 23.55 -18.00
N ILE A 143 20.69 23.24 -17.40
CA ILE A 143 20.88 22.17 -16.39
C ILE A 143 19.85 22.24 -15.25
N GLY A 144 19.41 23.44 -14.84
CA GLY A 144 18.42 23.62 -13.78
C GLY A 144 17.00 23.13 -14.12
N SER A 145 16.58 23.21 -15.39
CA SER A 145 15.26 22.74 -15.84
C SER A 145 15.19 21.21 -15.99
N VAL A 146 16.33 20.57 -16.28
CA VAL A 146 16.46 19.11 -16.43
C VAL A 146 16.29 18.41 -15.07
N CYS A 147 16.87 18.96 -14.00
CA CYS A 147 16.73 18.43 -12.65
C CYS A 147 15.26 18.44 -12.16
N GLN A 148 14.53 19.54 -12.35
CA GLN A 148 13.10 19.61 -11.97
C GLN A 148 12.22 18.60 -12.73
N ARG A 149 12.58 18.25 -13.97
CA ARG A 149 11.85 17.25 -14.77
C ARG A 149 12.17 15.81 -14.34
N LEU A 150 13.40 15.53 -13.93
CA LEU A 150 13.81 14.21 -13.43
C LEU A 150 13.19 13.90 -12.06
N THR A 151 13.07 14.89 -11.17
CA THR A 151 12.36 14.74 -9.87
C THR A 151 10.85 14.47 -10.05
N ARG A 152 10.22 14.95 -11.14
CA ARG A 152 8.82 14.62 -11.49
C ARG A 152 8.65 13.25 -12.16
N ALA A 153 9.70 12.70 -12.77
CA ALA A 153 9.65 11.39 -13.43
C ALA A 153 9.55 10.22 -12.43
N GLU A 154 10.11 10.41 -11.22
CA GLU A 154 10.11 9.45 -10.10
C GLU A 154 8.79 9.37 -9.33
N THR A 155 7.89 10.35 -9.48
CA THR A 155 6.70 10.47 -8.61
C THR A 155 5.48 9.70 -9.12
N HIS A 156 5.48 9.21 -10.37
CA HIS A 156 4.34 8.49 -10.97
C HIS A 156 4.79 7.20 -11.66
N LEU A 157 4.88 6.11 -10.90
CA LEU A 157 5.12 4.77 -11.42
C LEU A 157 3.91 4.31 -12.25
N VAL A 158 4.17 3.65 -13.39
CA VAL A 158 3.14 3.10 -14.28
C VAL A 158 3.22 1.59 -14.15
N ASP A 159 2.32 1.02 -13.36
CA ASP A 159 2.28 -0.42 -13.06
C ASP A 159 0.89 -1.00 -13.36
N GLY A 160 0.82 -2.30 -13.63
CA GLY A 160 -0.40 -3.04 -13.99
C GLY A 160 -0.11 -4.27 -14.85
N ALA A 161 -1.04 -5.22 -14.90
CA ALA A 161 -0.91 -6.43 -15.74
C ALA A 161 -0.89 -6.12 -17.25
N ASP A 162 -1.36 -4.94 -17.62
CA ASP A 162 -1.34 -4.38 -18.96
C ASP A 162 -0.02 -3.65 -19.29
N VAL A 163 0.92 -3.52 -18.35
CA VAL A 163 2.16 -2.75 -18.53
C VAL A 163 3.35 -3.65 -18.87
N VAL A 164 4.07 -3.31 -19.94
CA VAL A 164 5.35 -3.90 -20.31
C VAL A 164 6.44 -2.83 -20.21
N HIS A 165 7.48 -3.09 -19.41
CA HIS A 165 8.61 -2.18 -19.27
C HIS A 165 9.68 -2.51 -20.31
N ILE A 166 10.11 -1.51 -21.09
CA ILE A 166 11.23 -1.62 -22.01
C ILE A 166 12.32 -0.66 -21.55
N ASP A 167 13.45 -1.22 -21.12
CA ASP A 167 14.64 -0.45 -20.82
C ASP A 167 15.34 -0.01 -22.11
N ASN A 168 15.54 1.29 -22.24
CA ASN A 168 16.22 1.96 -23.35
C ASN A 168 17.51 2.65 -22.86
N SER A 169 18.22 2.00 -21.95
CA SER A 169 19.55 2.37 -21.45
C SER A 169 20.66 2.15 -22.50
N ASP A 170 20.55 1.09 -23.30
CA ASP A 170 21.52 0.70 -24.33
C ASP A 170 21.24 1.33 -25.72
N LEU A 171 21.63 0.64 -26.80
CA LEU A 171 21.36 1.01 -28.18
C LEU A 171 19.84 0.99 -28.48
N PRO A 172 19.26 2.06 -29.08
CA PRO A 172 17.83 2.14 -29.39
C PRO A 172 17.28 0.98 -30.21
N GLU A 173 18.12 0.35 -31.05
CA GLU A 173 17.78 -0.81 -31.88
C GLU A 173 17.39 -2.03 -31.01
N ILE A 174 17.99 -2.21 -29.84
CA ILE A 174 17.68 -3.31 -28.92
C ILE A 174 16.29 -3.11 -28.32
N ALA A 175 16.00 -1.90 -27.85
CA ALA A 175 14.69 -1.55 -27.31
C ALA A 175 13.60 -1.56 -28.40
N ALA A 176 13.95 -1.16 -29.62
CA ALA A 176 13.06 -1.23 -30.77
C ALA A 176 12.74 -2.67 -31.15
N GLY A 177 13.72 -3.58 -31.16
CA GLY A 177 13.48 -5.01 -31.40
C GLY A 177 12.55 -5.67 -30.37
N LYS A 178 12.63 -5.26 -29.10
CA LYS A 178 11.67 -5.71 -28.06
C LYS A 178 10.27 -5.17 -28.33
N LEU A 179 10.17 -3.91 -28.77
CA LEU A 179 8.89 -3.31 -29.14
C LEU A 179 8.29 -3.99 -30.38
N THR A 180 9.07 -4.27 -31.43
CA THR A 180 8.57 -4.92 -32.66
C THR A 180 8.11 -6.34 -32.38
N ALA A 181 8.86 -7.10 -31.58
CA ALA A 181 8.44 -8.43 -31.13
C ALA A 181 7.09 -8.41 -30.39
N LEU A 182 6.89 -7.43 -29.50
CA LEU A 182 5.62 -7.25 -28.78
C LEU A 182 4.46 -6.87 -29.70
N LEU A 183 4.72 -6.05 -30.73
CA LEU A 183 3.70 -5.63 -31.70
C LEU A 183 3.31 -6.77 -32.65
N ALA A 184 4.24 -7.68 -32.96
CA ALA A 184 4.04 -8.79 -33.90
C ALA A 184 3.31 -10.01 -33.31
N THR A 185 3.11 -10.10 -31.99
CA THR A 185 2.31 -11.19 -31.39
C THR A 185 0.83 -11.06 -31.78
N GLU A 186 0.26 -12.07 -32.44
CA GLU A 186 -1.17 -12.06 -32.80
C GLU A 186 -2.11 -12.09 -31.57
N PRO A 187 -3.29 -11.45 -31.66
CA PRO A 187 -4.33 -11.58 -30.64
C PRO A 187 -4.89 -13.01 -30.64
N ASN A 188 -4.62 -13.78 -29.58
CA ASN A 188 -5.11 -15.16 -29.43
C ASN A 188 -6.66 -15.20 -29.38
N HIS A 189 -7.30 -15.59 -30.49
CA HIS A 189 -8.68 -16.09 -30.50
C HIS A 189 -8.70 -17.55 -30.00
N SER A 190 -8.65 -17.75 -28.69
CA SER A 190 -8.87 -19.05 -28.06
C SER A 190 -9.42 -18.90 -26.64
N SER A 191 -10.50 -18.14 -26.56
CA SER A 191 -11.33 -17.99 -25.36
C SER A 191 -12.18 -19.25 -25.15
N GLN A 192 -11.59 -20.40 -24.82
CA GLN A 192 -12.35 -21.53 -24.23
C GLN A 192 -11.53 -22.68 -23.63
N GLN A 193 -10.18 -22.68 -23.64
CA GLN A 193 -9.39 -23.77 -23.03
C GLN A 193 -8.16 -23.35 -22.19
N MET A 194 -8.12 -22.11 -21.69
CA MET A 194 -7.14 -21.69 -20.67
C MET A 194 -7.84 -21.17 -19.42
N GLU A 195 -8.65 -22.02 -18.81
CA GLU A 195 -9.05 -21.89 -17.41
C GLU A 195 -7.97 -22.50 -16.50
N GLN A 196 -6.71 -22.08 -16.72
CA GLN A 196 -5.59 -22.39 -15.83
C GLN A 196 -4.76 -21.11 -15.64
N ALA A 197 -4.91 -20.55 -14.44
CA ALA A 197 -4.11 -19.54 -13.76
C ALA A 197 -3.06 -18.80 -14.61
N MET A 198 -3.27 -17.50 -14.84
CA MET A 198 -2.14 -16.58 -14.95
C MET A 198 -1.23 -16.83 -13.74
N PRO A 199 0.11 -16.93 -13.90
CA PRO A 199 0.97 -17.05 -12.74
C PRO A 199 0.72 -15.82 -11.87
N SER A 200 0.18 -16.03 -10.69
CA SER A 200 0.11 -14.97 -9.69
C SER A 200 1.55 -14.49 -9.47
N THR A 201 1.80 -13.19 -9.59
CA THR A 201 3.10 -12.56 -9.28
C THR A 201 3.61 -12.96 -7.89
N PHE A 202 2.68 -13.40 -7.05
CA PHE A 202 2.87 -13.94 -5.73
C PHE A 202 2.56 -15.43 -5.71
N ASP A 203 3.43 -16.24 -5.14
CA ASP A 203 3.19 -17.68 -4.94
C ASP A 203 2.20 -17.85 -3.77
N LEU A 204 0.90 -17.84 -4.07
CA LEU A 204 -0.20 -17.98 -3.11
C LEU A 204 -0.94 -19.29 -3.41
N ASP A 205 -1.08 -20.15 -2.42
CA ASP A 205 -1.70 -21.48 -2.59
C ASP A 205 -3.22 -21.51 -2.33
N ILE A 206 -3.85 -20.35 -2.09
CA ILE A 206 -5.30 -20.18 -1.98
C ILE A 206 -5.83 -19.26 -3.08
N ASP A 207 -7.05 -19.51 -3.54
CA ASP A 207 -7.76 -18.60 -4.44
C ASP A 207 -8.62 -17.62 -3.64
N LEU A 208 -8.18 -16.36 -3.56
CA LEU A 208 -8.91 -15.32 -2.82
C LEU A 208 -10.30 -14.99 -3.41
N ASN A 209 -10.63 -15.44 -4.61
CA ASN A 209 -11.95 -15.22 -5.22
C ASN A 209 -12.94 -16.37 -5.01
N ARG A 210 -12.45 -17.53 -4.56
CA ARG A 210 -13.26 -18.72 -4.35
C ARG A 210 -14.04 -18.66 -3.03
N ASP A 211 -15.33 -18.96 -3.12
CA ASP A 211 -16.22 -19.12 -1.98
C ASP A 211 -15.86 -20.33 -1.10
N GLY A 212 -16.23 -20.25 0.17
CA GLY A 212 -15.90 -21.20 1.21
C GLY A 212 -14.68 -20.75 2.03
N ARG A 213 -14.20 -21.69 2.86
CA ARG A 213 -13.01 -21.50 3.67
C ARG A 213 -11.80 -22.14 3.01
N GLN A 214 -10.73 -21.38 2.89
CA GLN A 214 -9.43 -21.84 2.42
C GLN A 214 -8.35 -21.40 3.42
N ASN A 215 -7.46 -22.31 3.77
CA ASN A 215 -6.30 -22.03 4.60
C ASN A 215 -5.05 -22.44 3.81
N GLY A 216 -4.02 -21.62 3.84
CA GLY A 216 -2.77 -21.90 3.13
C GLY A 216 -1.71 -20.86 3.46
N TYR A 217 -0.83 -20.61 2.50
CA TYR A 217 0.35 -19.80 2.61
C TYR A 217 0.58 -18.92 1.38
N LEU A 218 0.99 -17.68 1.63
CA LEU A 218 1.85 -16.96 0.70
C LEU A 218 3.29 -17.46 0.87
N ARG A 219 3.91 -17.94 -0.19
CA ARG A 219 5.32 -18.37 -0.22
C ARG A 219 6.19 -17.23 -0.69
N VAL A 220 7.15 -16.88 0.16
CA VAL A 220 8.08 -15.77 -0.09
C VAL A 220 9.49 -16.33 -0.11
N LYS A 221 10.08 -16.50 -1.30
CA LYS A 221 11.41 -17.10 -1.49
C LYS A 221 12.48 -16.43 -0.64
N ALA A 222 13.08 -17.13 0.31
CA ALA A 222 14.11 -16.58 1.18
C ALA A 222 15.26 -17.59 1.30
N SER A 223 16.37 -17.28 0.64
CA SER A 223 17.61 -18.04 0.79
C SER A 223 18.21 -17.79 2.17
N SER A 224 18.76 -18.84 2.77
CA SER A 224 19.48 -18.79 4.04
C SER A 224 20.66 -19.76 3.99
N GLU A 225 21.61 -19.64 4.91
CA GLU A 225 22.74 -20.57 5.03
C GLU A 225 22.30 -22.03 5.14
N HIS A 226 21.16 -22.27 5.78
CA HIS A 226 20.61 -23.61 6.02
C HIS A 226 19.68 -24.09 4.88
N SER A 227 19.25 -23.20 3.97
CA SER A 227 18.31 -23.53 2.89
C SER A 227 18.44 -22.53 1.73
N PRO A 228 19.20 -22.87 0.67
CA PRO A 228 19.41 -21.97 -0.48
C PRO A 228 18.16 -21.82 -1.37
N PHE A 229 17.23 -22.78 -1.30
CA PHE A 229 15.96 -22.76 -2.02
C PHE A 229 14.76 -22.63 -1.07
N GLY A 230 14.99 -22.05 0.12
CA GLY A 230 13.98 -21.88 1.16
C GLY A 230 12.91 -20.84 0.81
N SER A 231 11.78 -20.94 1.50
CA SER A 231 10.68 -19.97 1.45
C SER A 231 10.17 -19.67 2.84
N ILE A 232 9.84 -18.40 3.08
CA ILE A 232 9.03 -17.99 4.21
C ILE A 232 7.57 -18.25 3.87
N MET A 233 6.93 -19.09 4.67
CA MET A 233 5.52 -19.47 4.52
C MET A 233 4.67 -18.55 5.41
N VAL A 234 4.01 -17.55 4.83
CA VAL A 234 3.13 -16.62 5.55
C VAL A 234 1.72 -17.22 5.62
N PRO A 235 1.23 -17.64 6.80
CA PRO A 235 -0.08 -18.24 6.92
C PRO A 235 -1.17 -17.23 6.59
N ILE A 236 -2.09 -17.62 5.71
CA ILE A 236 -3.21 -16.81 5.27
C ILE A 236 -4.45 -17.69 5.13
N SER A 237 -5.60 -17.14 5.49
CA SER A 237 -6.88 -17.82 5.31
C SER A 237 -7.90 -16.87 4.72
N SER A 238 -8.75 -17.38 3.85
CA SER A 238 -9.88 -16.66 3.26
C SER A 238 -11.16 -17.40 3.58
N ILE A 239 -12.12 -16.70 4.17
CA ILE A 239 -13.49 -17.18 4.38
C ILE A 239 -14.39 -16.26 3.56
N ARG A 240 -14.89 -16.76 2.44
CA ARG A 240 -15.68 -15.98 1.48
C ARG A 240 -17.03 -16.62 1.26
N ARG A 241 -18.08 -15.81 1.15
CA ARG A 241 -19.43 -16.27 0.80
C ARG A 241 -20.20 -15.17 0.09
N GLY A 242 -20.47 -15.39 -1.20
CA GLY A 242 -21.24 -14.46 -2.02
C GLY A 242 -20.57 -13.10 -2.19
N SER A 243 -21.38 -12.08 -2.47
CA SER A 243 -20.95 -10.69 -2.57
C SER A 243 -21.13 -9.96 -1.24
N GLY A 244 -20.23 -9.01 -0.96
CA GLY A 244 -20.27 -8.23 0.27
C GLY A 244 -18.94 -7.55 0.56
N PRO A 245 -18.83 -6.91 1.74
CA PRO A 245 -17.60 -6.26 2.19
C PRO A 245 -16.47 -7.28 2.38
N CYS A 246 -15.24 -6.82 2.22
CA CYS A 246 -14.04 -7.57 2.52
C CYS A 246 -13.31 -6.94 3.72
N VAL A 247 -13.01 -7.75 4.74
CA VAL A 247 -12.27 -7.31 5.93
C VAL A 247 -10.99 -8.13 6.05
N VAL A 248 -9.87 -7.46 6.25
CA VAL A 248 -8.57 -8.09 6.54
C VAL A 248 -8.29 -7.98 8.03
N VAL A 249 -7.97 -9.08 8.69
CA VAL A 249 -7.54 -9.12 10.10
C VAL A 249 -6.10 -9.62 10.17
N MET A 250 -5.22 -8.82 10.74
CA MET A 250 -3.78 -9.09 10.82
C MET A 250 -3.32 -9.16 12.27
N GLY A 251 -2.42 -10.09 12.54
CA GLY A 251 -1.66 -10.18 13.76
C GLY A 251 -0.24 -10.64 13.47
N GLY A 252 0.69 -10.35 14.37
CA GLY A 252 2.09 -10.75 14.22
C GLY A 252 2.82 -9.98 13.11
N CYS A 253 2.53 -8.69 12.94
CA CYS A 253 3.38 -7.77 12.18
C CYS A 253 4.78 -7.68 12.82
N HIS A 254 4.81 -7.67 14.16
CA HIS A 254 6.00 -7.93 14.97
C HIS A 254 5.84 -9.27 15.69
N GLY A 255 6.94 -9.97 15.91
CA GLY A 255 6.90 -11.33 16.43
C GLY A 255 6.72 -11.45 17.93
N ASP A 256 7.04 -10.39 18.66
CA ASP A 256 6.93 -10.29 20.12
C ASP A 256 5.60 -9.69 20.61
N GLU A 257 4.63 -9.54 19.70
CA GLU A 257 3.27 -9.05 19.99
C GLU A 257 2.29 -10.22 19.83
N TYR A 258 1.81 -10.78 20.94
CA TYR A 258 1.19 -12.11 20.97
C TYR A 258 -0.34 -12.06 20.88
N GLU A 259 -0.97 -11.00 21.37
CA GLU A 259 -2.41 -10.87 21.48
C GLU A 259 -3.08 -10.95 20.10
N GLY A 260 -2.58 -10.20 19.12
CA GLY A 260 -3.07 -10.24 17.74
C GLY A 260 -2.90 -11.60 17.08
N GLN A 261 -1.80 -12.30 17.37
CA GLN A 261 -1.53 -13.64 16.86
C GLN A 261 -2.54 -14.66 17.41
N ILE A 262 -2.90 -14.55 18.70
CA ILE A 262 -3.86 -15.43 19.36
C ILE A 262 -5.28 -15.11 18.89
N ILE A 263 -5.67 -13.83 18.90
CA ILE A 263 -7.01 -13.39 18.46
C ILE A 263 -7.29 -13.84 17.02
N ALA A 264 -6.34 -13.68 16.11
CA ALA A 264 -6.48 -14.12 14.72
C ALA A 264 -6.70 -15.66 14.63
N ARG A 265 -6.02 -16.45 15.46
CA ARG A 265 -6.22 -17.92 15.53
C ARG A 265 -7.56 -18.30 16.13
N LEU A 266 -8.01 -17.59 17.17
CA LEU A 266 -9.33 -17.79 17.77
C LEU A 266 -10.43 -17.50 16.75
N LEU A 267 -10.31 -16.40 15.99
CA LEU A 267 -11.24 -16.10 14.89
C LEU A 267 -11.26 -17.21 13.84
N LEU A 268 -10.09 -17.73 13.45
CA LEU A 268 -10.03 -18.87 12.54
C LEU A 268 -10.72 -20.12 13.11
N ALA A 269 -10.63 -20.36 14.41
CA ALA A 269 -11.30 -21.49 15.04
C ALA A 269 -12.81 -21.29 15.17
N SER A 270 -13.28 -20.06 15.38
CA SER A 270 -14.66 -19.77 15.76
C SER A 270 -15.57 -19.35 14.60
N LEU A 271 -15.02 -18.85 13.49
CA LEU A 271 -15.84 -18.32 12.39
C LEU A 271 -16.51 -19.44 11.59
N ASP A 272 -17.84 -19.41 11.56
CA ASP A 272 -18.68 -20.22 10.69
C ASP A 272 -18.79 -19.56 9.30
N PRO A 273 -18.31 -20.19 8.21
CA PRO A 273 -18.44 -19.66 6.86
C PRO A 273 -19.88 -19.37 6.43
N ALA A 274 -20.88 -20.05 7.00
CA ALA A 274 -22.29 -19.80 6.69
C ALA A 274 -22.79 -18.44 7.22
N LYS A 275 -22.10 -17.87 8.21
CA LYS A 275 -22.41 -16.57 8.83
C LYS A 275 -21.72 -15.40 8.14
N VAL A 276 -20.88 -15.66 7.14
CA VAL A 276 -20.15 -14.64 6.38
C VAL A 276 -20.97 -14.16 5.17
N THR A 277 -20.90 -12.86 4.89
CA THR A 277 -21.43 -12.23 3.67
C THR A 277 -20.35 -11.31 3.11
N GLY A 278 -19.76 -11.67 1.97
CA GLY A 278 -18.53 -11.05 1.48
C GLY A 278 -17.31 -11.88 1.84
N GLN A 279 -16.28 -11.29 2.46
CA GLN A 279 -15.00 -11.96 2.66
C GLN A 279 -14.26 -11.53 3.94
N ILE A 280 -13.74 -12.49 4.69
CA ILE A 280 -12.80 -12.25 5.80
C ILE A 280 -11.46 -12.90 5.44
N ILE A 281 -10.40 -12.10 5.39
CA ILE A 281 -9.02 -12.56 5.16
C ILE A 281 -8.24 -12.42 6.46
N ILE A 282 -7.58 -13.48 6.91
CA ILE A 282 -6.89 -13.49 8.21
C ILE A 282 -5.42 -13.89 8.03
N LEU A 283 -4.51 -13.06 8.56
CA LEU A 283 -3.08 -13.33 8.66
C LEU A 283 -2.68 -13.40 10.14
N PRO A 284 -2.62 -14.61 10.76
CA PRO A 284 -2.30 -14.75 12.18
C PRO A 284 -0.81 -14.60 12.51
N ALA A 285 0.03 -14.47 11.47
CA ALA A 285 1.45 -14.18 11.57
C ALA A 285 1.89 -13.49 10.27
N ALA A 286 1.60 -12.19 10.15
CA ALA A 286 1.94 -11.40 8.97
C ALA A 286 3.45 -11.40 8.67
N ASN A 287 4.28 -11.36 9.72
CA ASN A 287 5.73 -11.55 9.63
C ASN A 287 6.16 -12.87 10.33
N PRO A 288 6.00 -14.03 9.68
CA PRO A 288 6.18 -15.34 10.33
C PRO A 288 7.62 -15.62 10.77
N ALA A 289 8.63 -15.00 10.13
CA ALA A 289 10.02 -15.13 10.56
C ALA A 289 10.26 -14.40 11.89
N ALA A 290 9.74 -13.19 12.03
CA ALA A 290 9.77 -12.44 13.29
C ALA A 290 8.97 -13.17 14.38
N VAL A 291 7.75 -13.64 14.06
CA VAL A 291 6.87 -14.40 14.98
C VAL A 291 7.55 -15.65 15.53
N ARG A 292 8.17 -16.48 14.68
CA ARG A 292 8.89 -17.68 15.15
C ARG A 292 10.08 -17.34 16.04
N ALA A 293 10.69 -16.17 15.86
CA ALA A 293 11.81 -15.72 16.66
C ALA A 293 11.39 -15.01 17.96
N GLY A 294 10.10 -14.66 18.11
CA GLY A 294 9.63 -13.81 19.21
C GLY A 294 10.33 -12.45 19.24
N ARG A 295 10.55 -11.85 18.06
CA ARG A 295 11.30 -10.59 17.90
C ARG A 295 10.51 -9.58 17.08
N ARG A 296 10.78 -8.29 17.33
CA ARG A 296 10.20 -7.20 16.54
C ARG A 296 10.64 -7.23 15.07
N PHE A 297 11.90 -7.56 14.81
CA PHE A 297 12.50 -7.62 13.47
C PHE A 297 12.62 -9.07 12.98
N SER A 298 12.41 -9.25 11.68
CA SER A 298 12.61 -10.53 11.01
C SER A 298 14.09 -10.93 11.04
N PRO A 299 14.46 -12.12 11.55
CA PRO A 299 15.84 -12.59 11.49
C PRO A 299 16.31 -12.93 10.07
N ALA A 300 15.40 -13.03 9.09
CA ALA A 300 15.76 -13.39 7.72
C ALA A 300 16.45 -12.23 6.97
N ASP A 301 16.10 -10.99 7.31
CA ASP A 301 16.55 -9.79 6.60
C ASP A 301 16.66 -8.55 7.49
N ASN A 302 16.56 -8.72 8.81
CA ASN A 302 16.44 -7.64 9.79
C ASN A 302 15.31 -6.65 9.48
N GLY A 303 14.27 -7.09 8.78
CA GLY A 303 13.16 -6.25 8.36
C GLY A 303 12.11 -6.06 9.45
N ASN A 304 11.69 -4.82 9.67
CA ASN A 304 10.46 -4.50 10.38
C ASN A 304 9.32 -4.33 9.36
N LEU A 305 8.30 -5.19 9.43
CA LEU A 305 7.17 -5.17 8.49
C LEU A 305 6.40 -3.85 8.57
N ASN A 306 6.19 -3.32 9.77
CA ASN A 306 5.43 -2.08 10.00
C ASN A 306 6.23 -0.80 9.68
N THR A 307 7.38 -0.95 9.02
CA THR A 307 8.13 0.16 8.39
C THR A 307 8.54 -0.18 6.96
N ALA A 308 8.03 -1.28 6.40
CA ALA A 308 8.44 -1.79 5.09
C ALA A 308 7.47 -1.42 3.96
N PHE A 309 6.30 -0.86 4.27
CA PHE A 309 5.30 -0.48 3.26
C PHE A 309 5.79 0.73 2.42
N PRO A 310 5.56 0.76 1.10
CA PRO A 310 4.71 -0.15 0.31
C PRO A 310 5.35 -1.47 -0.11
N GLY A 311 6.57 -1.74 0.35
CA GLY A 311 7.33 -2.91 -0.03
C GLY A 311 7.89 -2.80 -1.44
N LYS A 312 8.53 -3.88 -1.88
CA LYS A 312 9.08 -4.04 -3.23
C LYS A 312 8.89 -5.49 -3.68
N ALA A 313 8.42 -5.71 -4.91
CA ALA A 313 8.20 -7.04 -5.47
C ALA A 313 9.50 -7.87 -5.56
N ASP A 314 10.61 -7.20 -5.81
CA ASP A 314 11.98 -7.73 -5.92
C ASP A 314 12.84 -7.43 -4.68
N GLY A 315 12.22 -6.96 -3.60
CA GLY A 315 12.92 -6.58 -2.36
C GLY A 315 13.30 -7.75 -1.46
N THR A 316 13.68 -7.41 -0.22
CA THR A 316 13.89 -8.40 0.85
C THR A 316 12.61 -9.16 1.18
N ALA A 317 12.69 -10.23 1.97
CA ALA A 317 11.51 -11.02 2.28
C ALA A 317 10.41 -10.22 2.98
N THR A 318 10.76 -9.38 3.94
CA THR A 318 9.83 -8.47 4.62
C THR A 318 9.22 -7.45 3.65
N GLN A 319 10.01 -6.90 2.73
CA GLN A 319 9.52 -5.96 1.70
C GLN A 319 8.55 -6.61 0.71
N ARG A 320 8.78 -7.88 0.33
CA ARG A 320 7.85 -8.61 -0.55
C ARG A 320 6.54 -8.96 0.14
N ILE A 321 6.58 -9.25 1.45
CA ILE A 321 5.38 -9.42 2.26
C ILE A 321 4.58 -8.11 2.31
N ALA A 322 5.24 -6.98 2.62
CA ALA A 322 4.59 -5.66 2.61
C ALA A 322 3.99 -5.34 1.24
N HIS A 323 4.72 -5.64 0.16
CA HIS A 323 4.25 -5.45 -1.20
C HIS A 323 3.02 -6.29 -1.53
N PHE A 324 2.97 -7.56 -1.12
CA PHE A 324 1.79 -8.40 -1.28
C PHE A 324 0.58 -7.83 -0.54
N ILE A 325 0.75 -7.45 0.73
CA ILE A 325 -0.33 -6.92 1.54
C ILE A 325 -0.89 -5.66 0.88
N GLU A 326 -0.04 -4.70 0.49
CA GLU A 326 -0.48 -3.44 -0.10
C GLU A 326 -1.01 -3.54 -1.53
N SER A 327 -0.38 -4.32 -2.39
CA SER A 327 -0.79 -4.41 -3.80
C SER A 327 -1.92 -5.39 -4.05
N VAL A 328 -2.10 -6.39 -3.17
CA VAL A 328 -3.08 -7.46 -3.34
C VAL A 328 -4.21 -7.37 -2.34
N LEU A 329 -3.93 -7.27 -1.03
CA LEU A 329 -4.96 -7.37 0.01
C LEU A 329 -5.66 -6.04 0.30
N LEU A 330 -4.93 -4.93 0.34
CA LEU A 330 -5.54 -3.62 0.62
C LEU A 330 -6.58 -3.21 -0.45
N PRO A 331 -6.31 -3.28 -1.78
CA PRO A 331 -7.23 -2.75 -2.79
C PRO A 331 -8.57 -3.50 -2.89
N ARG A 332 -8.63 -4.73 -2.37
CA ARG A 332 -9.87 -5.53 -2.29
C ARG A 332 -10.63 -5.35 -0.99
N SER A 333 -10.06 -4.66 0.01
CA SER A 333 -10.59 -4.59 1.36
C SER A 333 -11.33 -3.29 1.63
N ASN A 334 -12.35 -3.35 2.47
CA ASN A 334 -13.11 -2.21 2.95
C ASN A 334 -12.67 -1.77 4.35
N LEU A 335 -12.14 -2.70 5.13
CA LEU A 335 -11.62 -2.48 6.48
C LEU A 335 -10.40 -3.38 6.71
N VAL A 336 -9.37 -2.83 7.34
CA VAL A 336 -8.23 -3.57 7.88
C VAL A 336 -8.23 -3.40 9.40
N VAL A 337 -8.14 -4.53 10.10
CA VAL A 337 -7.95 -4.59 11.54
C VAL A 337 -6.58 -5.18 11.79
N ASP A 338 -5.62 -4.34 12.19
CA ASP A 338 -4.23 -4.77 12.41
C ASP A 338 -3.89 -4.71 13.90
N ILE A 339 -3.70 -5.87 14.50
CA ILE A 339 -3.64 -6.03 15.95
C ILE A 339 -2.17 -6.10 16.38
N HIS A 340 -1.76 -5.04 17.07
CA HIS A 340 -0.46 -4.84 17.71
C HIS A 340 -0.57 -4.91 19.24
N SER A 341 0.60 -4.88 19.87
CA SER A 341 0.81 -4.76 21.31
C SER A 341 2.12 -4.01 21.55
N GLY A 342 2.45 -3.69 22.81
CA GLY A 342 3.73 -3.04 23.14
C GLY A 342 5.01 -3.87 22.93
N GLY A 343 4.90 -5.12 22.46
CA GLY A 343 6.02 -6.05 22.35
C GLY A 343 6.63 -6.37 23.71
N LEU A 344 7.92 -6.71 23.74
CA LEU A 344 8.66 -6.85 25.01
C LEU A 344 8.97 -5.54 25.74
N PRO A 345 9.35 -4.43 25.08
CA PRO A 345 9.95 -3.30 25.79
C PRO A 345 8.94 -2.35 26.42
N VAL A 346 7.69 -2.31 25.93
CA VAL A 346 6.66 -1.39 26.40
C VAL A 346 5.31 -2.11 26.58
N GLU A 347 4.40 -1.45 27.27
CA GLU A 347 2.99 -1.80 27.34
C GLU A 347 2.14 -0.60 26.95
N TYR A 348 0.99 -0.87 26.35
CA TYR A 348 0.00 0.13 25.99
C TYR A 348 -1.27 -0.06 26.81
N CYS A 349 -1.99 1.04 27.04
CA CYS A 349 -3.41 0.96 27.33
C CYS A 349 -4.09 0.21 26.20
N THR A 350 -4.91 -0.78 26.54
CA THR A 350 -5.73 -1.49 25.56
C THR A 350 -6.56 -0.48 24.77
N SER A 351 -6.24 -0.33 23.49
CA SER A 351 -6.71 0.83 22.72
C SER A 351 -6.79 0.61 21.22
N ALA A 352 -7.64 1.41 20.57
CA ALA A 352 -7.73 1.52 19.13
C ALA A 352 -6.99 2.77 18.64
N MET A 353 -6.16 2.63 17.63
CA MET A 353 -5.37 3.67 16.99
C MET A 353 -5.89 3.92 15.57
N MET A 354 -6.10 5.19 15.24
CA MET A 354 -6.60 5.65 13.94
C MET A 354 -5.74 6.78 13.38
N SER A 355 -5.72 6.94 12.06
CA SER A 355 -4.99 8.03 11.40
C SER A 355 -5.67 9.37 11.62
N GLY A 356 -4.91 10.38 12.06
CA GLY A 356 -5.39 11.76 12.19
C GLY A 356 -5.56 12.49 10.86
N ALA A 357 -4.94 11.98 9.78
CA ALA A 357 -5.03 12.57 8.44
C ALA A 357 -6.42 12.42 7.80
N VAL A 358 -7.29 11.57 8.36
CA VAL A 358 -8.66 11.38 7.86
C VAL A 358 -9.63 12.41 8.44
N SER A 359 -10.50 12.92 7.57
CA SER A 359 -11.50 13.95 7.88
C SER A 359 -12.90 13.58 7.36
N GLY A 360 -13.90 14.37 7.75
CA GLY A 360 -15.30 14.22 7.33
C GLY A 360 -15.88 12.83 7.61
N ALA A 361 -16.68 12.32 6.66
CA ALA A 361 -17.39 11.04 6.78
C ALA A 361 -16.46 9.83 7.06
N ARG A 362 -15.21 9.86 6.58
CA ARG A 362 -14.24 8.80 6.85
C ARG A 362 -13.85 8.77 8.34
N ARG A 363 -13.64 9.94 8.93
CA ARG A 363 -13.33 10.08 10.37
C ARG A 363 -14.51 9.64 11.23
N GLU A 364 -15.72 10.06 10.90
CA GLU A 364 -16.94 9.65 11.62
C GLU A 364 -17.14 8.13 11.58
N LYS A 365 -16.87 7.51 10.43
CA LYS A 365 -16.94 6.05 10.28
C LYS A 365 -15.89 5.33 11.12
N LEU A 366 -14.66 5.84 11.19
CA LEU A 366 -13.63 5.29 12.08
C LEU A 366 -14.00 5.42 13.55
N ILE A 367 -14.56 6.56 13.98
CA ILE A 367 -15.05 6.74 15.35
C ILE A 367 -16.16 5.73 15.67
N SER A 368 -17.09 5.52 14.73
CA SER A 368 -18.16 4.54 14.88
C SER A 368 -17.63 3.12 15.01
N LEU A 369 -16.67 2.74 14.17
CA LEU A 369 -16.00 1.44 14.23
C LEU A 369 -15.19 1.26 15.53
N ALA A 370 -14.48 2.29 16.00
CA ALA A 370 -13.74 2.25 17.25
C ALA A 370 -14.68 2.09 18.46
N LYS A 371 -15.84 2.75 18.44
CA LYS A 371 -16.89 2.55 19.45
C LYS A 371 -17.42 1.12 19.45
N ALA A 372 -17.66 0.51 18.29
CA ALA A 372 -18.04 -0.90 18.23
C ALA A 372 -16.91 -1.86 18.59
N PHE A 373 -15.66 -1.51 18.29
CA PHE A 373 -14.51 -2.26 18.80
C PHE A 373 -14.59 -2.30 20.33
N GLY A 374 -14.88 -1.17 20.97
CA GLY A 374 -15.18 -1.13 22.40
C GLY A 374 -13.97 -1.46 23.25
N LEU A 375 -12.79 -0.98 22.84
CA LEU A 375 -11.60 -0.95 23.69
C LEU A 375 -11.65 0.30 24.59
N PRO A 376 -11.06 0.30 25.80
CA PRO A 376 -11.19 1.39 26.76
C PRO A 376 -10.82 2.78 26.23
N VAL A 377 -9.84 2.83 25.32
CA VAL A 377 -9.35 4.06 24.71
C VAL A 377 -9.37 3.92 23.20
N ALA A 378 -9.72 4.99 22.49
CA ALA A 378 -9.41 5.11 21.08
C ALA A 378 -8.77 6.47 20.80
N PHE A 379 -7.71 6.49 20.01
CA PHE A 379 -6.97 7.71 19.75
C PHE A 379 -6.59 7.92 18.30
N PHE A 380 -6.50 9.19 17.92
CA PHE A 380 -5.95 9.61 16.63
C PHE A 380 -4.46 9.91 16.75
N VAL A 381 -3.70 9.51 15.73
CA VAL A 381 -2.29 9.88 15.54
C VAL A 381 -2.22 11.11 14.65
N ASP A 382 -1.70 12.21 15.18
CA ASP A 382 -1.56 13.47 14.42
C ASP A 382 -0.58 13.33 13.24
N GLU A 383 -0.68 14.24 12.27
CA GLU A 383 0.15 14.23 11.05
C GLU A 383 1.65 14.34 11.33
N GLU A 384 2.07 15.08 12.37
CA GLU A 384 3.48 15.16 12.80
C GLU A 384 4.03 13.78 13.20
N ASP A 385 3.15 12.92 13.70
CA ASP A 385 3.43 11.58 14.20
C ASP A 385 3.02 10.49 13.18
N ALA A 386 2.70 10.90 11.95
CA ALA A 386 2.27 9.99 10.91
C ALA A 386 3.38 8.96 10.59
N THR A 387 2.95 7.75 10.27
CA THR A 387 3.86 6.64 9.92
C THR A 387 3.54 6.16 8.51
N PRO A 388 3.98 6.86 7.45
CA PRO A 388 3.60 6.50 6.08
C PRO A 388 3.97 5.06 5.71
N SER A 389 5.10 4.53 6.21
CA SER A 389 5.56 3.17 5.92
C SER A 389 4.97 2.07 6.81
N SER A 390 3.98 2.40 7.66
CA SER A 390 3.25 1.42 8.48
C SER A 390 2.02 0.86 7.76
N VAL A 391 1.38 -0.15 8.34
CA VAL A 391 0.08 -0.67 7.89
C VAL A 391 -0.96 0.45 7.86
N LEU A 392 -0.99 1.31 8.87
CA LEU A 392 -1.88 2.47 8.94
C LEU A 392 -1.62 3.42 7.76
N GLY A 393 -0.37 3.77 7.51
CA GLY A 393 0.02 4.64 6.38
C GLY A 393 -0.25 4.02 5.00
N ALA A 394 -0.11 2.69 4.88
CA ALA A 394 -0.48 1.96 3.67
C ALA A 394 -1.99 2.00 3.41
N CYS A 395 -2.81 1.81 4.44
CA CYS A 395 -4.27 1.92 4.32
C CYS A 395 -4.71 3.34 3.96
N ASP A 396 -4.04 4.37 4.51
CA ASP A 396 -4.29 5.76 4.13
C ASP A 396 -3.99 6.02 2.65
N ARG A 397 -2.82 5.57 2.16
CA ARG A 397 -2.43 5.67 0.74
C ARG A 397 -3.44 5.01 -0.19
N VAL A 398 -3.89 3.80 0.13
CA VAL A 398 -4.83 3.03 -0.72
C VAL A 398 -6.27 3.53 -0.57
N GLY A 399 -6.59 4.25 0.51
CA GLY A 399 -7.93 4.77 0.77
C GLY A 399 -8.85 3.79 1.53
N VAL A 400 -8.28 2.82 2.23
CA VAL A 400 -9.02 1.78 2.99
C VAL A 400 -9.19 2.20 4.45
N LEU A 401 -10.31 1.88 5.08
CA LEU A 401 -10.47 2.10 6.53
C LEU A 401 -9.51 1.19 7.30
N ASN A 402 -8.81 1.74 8.28
CA ASN A 402 -7.97 0.95 9.17
C ASN A 402 -8.24 1.33 10.62
N ILE A 403 -8.33 0.30 11.47
CA ILE A 403 -8.12 0.44 12.89
C ILE A 403 -6.96 -0.47 13.26
N SER A 404 -5.89 0.15 13.78
CA SER A 404 -4.82 -0.57 14.43
C SER A 404 -5.16 -0.72 15.91
N ALA A 405 -4.90 -1.86 16.53
CA ALA A 405 -5.15 -2.05 17.96
C ALA A 405 -3.83 -2.16 18.70
N GLU A 406 -3.74 -1.60 19.91
CA GLU A 406 -2.66 -1.85 20.86
C GLU A 406 -3.25 -2.59 22.04
N ILE A 407 -2.97 -3.89 22.17
CA ILE A 407 -3.58 -4.76 23.19
C ILE A 407 -2.47 -5.36 24.05
N GLY A 408 -2.24 -4.78 25.23
CA GLY A 408 -1.25 -5.27 26.18
C GLY A 408 0.20 -4.89 25.86
N GLY A 409 1.10 -5.89 25.91
CA GLY A 409 2.56 -5.70 25.85
C GLY A 409 3.28 -6.10 27.15
N GLY A 410 4.60 -6.05 27.10
CA GLY A 410 5.52 -6.49 28.15
C GLY A 410 5.92 -7.96 28.11
N GLY A 411 5.35 -8.74 27.19
CA GLY A 411 5.55 -10.19 27.09
C GLY A 411 4.40 -11.06 27.61
N PRO A 412 3.83 -10.81 28.82
CA PRO A 412 2.66 -11.55 29.29
C PRO A 412 1.40 -11.24 28.50
N VAL A 413 0.63 -12.29 28.22
CA VAL A 413 -0.72 -12.17 27.65
C VAL A 413 -1.74 -12.18 28.77
N ARG A 414 -2.57 -11.14 28.84
CA ARG A 414 -3.62 -11.01 29.87
C ARG A 414 -4.96 -11.48 29.29
N GLN A 415 -5.65 -12.36 30.02
CA GLN A 415 -6.91 -12.95 29.56
C GLN A 415 -7.99 -11.89 29.27
N ALA A 416 -8.11 -10.88 30.13
CA ALA A 416 -9.08 -9.80 29.95
C ALA A 416 -8.83 -8.96 28.68
N ASP A 417 -7.56 -8.79 28.29
CA ASP A 417 -7.19 -8.06 27.07
C ASP A 417 -7.50 -8.89 25.82
N LEU A 418 -7.23 -10.21 25.85
CA LEU A 418 -7.60 -11.12 24.77
C LEU A 418 -9.12 -11.17 24.55
N GLU A 419 -9.91 -11.28 25.62
CA GLU A 419 -11.36 -11.34 25.54
C GLU A 419 -11.93 -10.06 24.94
N GLN A 420 -11.50 -8.90 25.44
CA GLN A 420 -11.90 -7.60 24.91
C GLN A 420 -11.52 -7.45 23.43
N GLY A 421 -10.28 -7.80 23.08
CA GLY A 421 -9.80 -7.77 21.71
C GLY A 421 -10.61 -8.68 20.79
N PHE A 422 -10.80 -9.94 21.15
CA PHE A 422 -11.53 -10.93 20.36
C PHE A 422 -12.99 -10.52 20.12
N HIS A 423 -13.74 -10.20 21.18
CA HIS A 423 -15.14 -9.77 21.06
C HIS A 423 -15.24 -8.44 20.31
N GLY A 424 -14.27 -7.56 20.51
CA GLY A 424 -14.15 -6.31 19.79
C GLY A 424 -13.97 -6.47 18.28
N VAL A 425 -13.12 -7.40 17.84
CA VAL A 425 -12.97 -7.73 16.42
C VAL A 425 -14.26 -8.32 15.85
N LEU A 426 -14.95 -9.21 16.58
CA LEU A 426 -16.26 -9.73 16.15
C LEU A 426 -17.29 -8.62 15.94
N ARG A 427 -17.37 -7.64 16.85
CA ARG A 427 -18.25 -6.47 16.72
C ARG A 427 -17.89 -5.61 15.51
N MET A 428 -16.61 -5.41 15.24
CA MET A 428 -16.18 -4.70 14.02
C MET A 428 -16.54 -5.46 12.73
N LEU A 429 -16.38 -6.79 12.70
CA LEU A 429 -16.79 -7.62 11.57
C LEU A 429 -18.31 -7.54 11.34
N GLN A 430 -19.09 -7.50 12.42
CA GLN A 430 -20.54 -7.30 12.35
C GLN A 430 -20.91 -5.92 11.84
N GLN A 431 -20.30 -4.86 12.38
CA GLN A 431 -20.57 -3.49 11.94
C GLN A 431 -20.12 -3.24 10.49
N ALA A 432 -19.03 -3.88 10.06
CA ALA A 432 -18.59 -3.85 8.67
C ALA A 432 -19.57 -4.56 7.72
N GLY A 433 -20.50 -5.37 8.26
CA GLY A 433 -21.49 -6.13 7.50
C GLY A 433 -20.97 -7.45 6.92
N VAL A 434 -19.75 -7.87 7.29
CA VAL A 434 -19.14 -9.09 6.76
C VAL A 434 -19.52 -10.34 7.57
N LEU A 435 -19.96 -10.15 8.81
CA LEU A 435 -20.36 -11.22 9.72
C LEU A 435 -21.78 -10.94 10.24
N SER A 436 -22.68 -11.91 10.08
CA SER A 436 -24.01 -11.82 10.70
C SER A 436 -23.93 -11.81 12.23
N ALA A 437 -24.96 -11.27 12.90
CA ALA A 437 -25.01 -11.23 14.35
C ALA A 437 -24.79 -12.64 14.95
N VAL A 438 -23.80 -12.74 15.83
CA VAL A 438 -23.48 -13.97 16.56
C VAL A 438 -24.25 -13.91 17.87
N ALA A 439 -25.02 -14.94 18.19
CA ALA A 439 -25.68 -15.06 19.49
C ALA A 439 -24.62 -15.03 20.62
N ASN A 440 -24.92 -14.35 21.72
CA ASN A 440 -24.06 -14.23 22.91
C ASN A 440 -22.80 -13.33 22.80
N CYS A 441 -22.82 -12.29 21.95
CA CYS A 441 -21.83 -11.20 22.05
C CYS A 441 -22.19 -10.19 23.17
N GLU A 442 -22.65 -10.70 24.32
CA GLU A 442 -23.27 -9.95 25.43
C GLU A 442 -22.26 -9.30 26.39
N GLN A 443 -21.05 -8.97 25.92
CA GLN A 443 -20.18 -8.16 26.75
C GLN A 443 -20.72 -6.73 26.81
N PRO A 444 -20.83 -6.12 28.01
CA PRO A 444 -21.33 -4.76 28.14
C PRO A 444 -20.43 -3.81 27.34
N MET A 445 -21.06 -2.95 26.53
CA MET A 445 -20.37 -1.90 25.82
C MET A 445 -19.76 -0.93 26.84
N ILE A 446 -18.44 -0.83 26.84
CA ILE A 446 -17.74 0.17 27.64
C ILE A 446 -17.73 1.51 26.92
N GLU A 447 -17.74 2.59 27.69
CA GLU A 447 -17.51 3.92 27.15
C GLU A 447 -16.07 4.03 26.64
N VAL A 448 -15.91 4.39 25.37
CA VAL A 448 -14.60 4.54 24.74
C VAL A 448 -14.13 5.98 24.90
N ALA A 449 -13.03 6.18 25.61
CA ALA A 449 -12.40 7.49 25.73
C ALA A 449 -11.74 7.88 24.40
N LEU A 450 -12.24 8.91 23.73
CA LEU A 450 -11.68 9.44 22.49
C LEU A 450 -10.58 10.47 22.77
N LEU A 451 -9.36 10.13 22.37
CA LEU A 451 -8.17 10.93 22.62
C LEU A 451 -7.45 11.32 21.32
N ARG A 452 -6.59 12.31 21.42
CA ARG A 452 -5.53 12.63 20.46
C ARG A 452 -4.21 12.27 21.10
N ARG A 453 -3.37 11.50 20.41
CA ARG A 453 -2.01 11.19 20.89
C ARG A 453 -1.17 12.46 20.80
N LEU A 454 -0.46 12.80 21.88
CA LEU A 454 0.47 13.93 21.84
C LEU A 454 1.66 13.61 20.93
N PRO A 455 2.26 14.62 20.25
CA PRO A 455 3.33 14.43 19.26
C PRO A 455 4.59 13.82 19.87
N VAL A 456 5.54 13.38 19.03
CA VAL A 456 6.81 12.78 19.46
C VAL A 456 7.59 13.72 20.37
N SER A 457 7.52 15.03 20.13
CA SER A 457 8.12 16.08 20.97
C SER A 457 7.63 16.09 22.43
N ALA A 458 6.42 15.58 22.68
CA ALA A 458 5.82 15.43 24.02
C ALA A 458 6.16 14.09 24.70
N THR A 459 6.87 13.19 24.00
CA THR A 459 7.31 11.91 24.57
C THR A 459 8.31 12.17 25.70
N VAL A 460 8.15 11.44 26.81
CA VAL A 460 9.13 11.49 27.89
C VAL A 460 10.28 10.57 27.50
N PHE A 461 11.45 11.14 27.24
CA PHE A 461 12.65 10.38 26.87
C PHE A 461 13.60 10.22 28.06
N ALA A 462 14.37 9.14 28.05
CA ALA A 462 15.43 8.91 29.01
C ALA A 462 16.59 9.91 28.75
N PRO A 463 16.92 10.80 29.70
CA PRO A 463 18.02 11.77 29.51
C PRO A 463 19.41 11.14 29.61
N GLU A 464 19.53 9.98 30.25
CA GLU A 464 20.77 9.20 30.40
C GLU A 464 20.45 7.70 30.39
N ALA A 465 21.45 6.86 30.17
CA ALA A 465 21.31 5.42 30.25
C ALA A 465 21.29 4.95 31.72
N GLY A 466 20.54 3.89 32.02
CA GLY A 466 20.47 3.35 33.39
C GLY A 466 19.28 2.41 33.61
N LEU A 467 18.92 2.19 34.88
CA LEU A 467 17.72 1.44 35.26
C LEU A 467 16.56 2.42 35.45
N PHE A 468 15.55 2.32 34.59
CA PHE A 468 14.36 3.12 34.69
C PHE A 468 13.38 2.54 35.73
N GLU A 469 13.05 3.36 36.71
CA GLU A 469 12.04 3.10 37.73
C GLU A 469 10.80 3.99 37.47
N PRO A 470 9.73 3.45 36.86
CA PRO A 470 8.51 4.22 36.61
C PRO A 470 7.78 4.54 37.93
N LYS A 471 7.18 5.74 38.01
CA LYS A 471 6.34 6.17 39.14
C LYS A 471 4.87 6.36 38.79
N VAL A 472 4.51 6.12 37.53
CA VAL A 472 3.14 6.27 37.03
C VAL A 472 2.74 5.03 36.22
N ASP A 473 1.51 4.59 36.44
CA ASP A 473 0.89 3.48 35.71
C ASP A 473 0.16 3.95 34.44
N LEU A 474 -0.09 3.01 33.54
CA LEU A 474 -0.96 3.19 32.38
C LEU A 474 -2.33 3.78 32.77
N ALA A 475 -2.95 4.49 31.84
CA ALA A 475 -4.29 5.11 31.96
C ALA A 475 -4.42 6.18 33.06
N ARG A 476 -3.34 6.55 33.76
CA ARG A 476 -3.36 7.64 34.74
C ARG A 476 -3.29 9.00 34.06
N VAL A 477 -4.01 9.97 34.63
CA VAL A 477 -3.92 11.38 34.28
C VAL A 477 -2.71 12.00 34.99
N VAL A 478 -1.86 12.69 34.24
CA VAL A 478 -0.66 13.36 34.73
C VAL A 478 -0.66 14.85 34.39
N LYS A 479 0.09 15.64 35.15
CA LYS A 479 0.30 17.08 34.93
C LYS A 479 1.72 17.36 34.42
N ALA A 480 1.89 18.45 33.69
CA ALA A 480 3.21 18.98 33.37
C ALA A 480 4.01 19.24 34.67
N GLY A 481 5.28 18.85 34.68
CA GLY A 481 6.17 18.91 35.84
C GLY A 481 5.97 17.78 36.86
N GLN A 482 4.99 16.88 36.69
CA GLN A 482 4.85 15.71 37.56
C GLN A 482 6.01 14.74 37.37
N LEU A 483 6.48 14.14 38.46
CA LEU A 483 7.50 13.09 38.43
C LEU A 483 6.97 11.86 37.65
N ALA A 484 7.68 11.49 36.60
CA ALA A 484 7.40 10.34 35.76
C ALA A 484 8.13 9.08 36.26
N GLY A 485 9.36 9.25 36.74
CA GLY A 485 10.19 8.15 37.21
C GLY A 485 11.59 8.61 37.57
N TYR A 486 12.45 7.62 37.82
CA TYR A 486 13.87 7.81 38.09
C TYR A 486 14.70 6.98 37.12
N ILE A 487 15.90 7.45 36.80
CA ILE A 487 16.94 6.64 36.17
C ILE A 487 18.07 6.45 37.16
N HIS A 488 18.33 5.19 37.50
CA HIS A 488 19.40 4.80 38.40
C HIS A 488 20.64 4.43 37.58
N ASP A 489 21.78 5.01 37.95
CA ASP A 489 23.07 4.68 37.35
C ASP A 489 23.50 3.27 37.80
N VAL A 490 23.77 2.38 36.84
CA VAL A 490 24.14 0.98 37.11
C VAL A 490 25.58 0.88 37.64
N ASP A 491 26.46 1.74 37.15
CA ASP A 491 27.90 1.68 37.42
C ASP A 491 28.27 2.53 38.64
N ILE A 492 27.45 3.53 38.96
CA ILE A 492 27.67 4.46 40.07
C ILE A 492 26.46 4.42 41.04
N PRO A 493 26.24 3.32 41.80
CA PRO A 493 25.03 3.14 42.62
C PRO A 493 24.87 4.14 43.78
N TRP A 494 25.93 4.89 44.13
CA TRP A 494 25.89 5.99 45.11
C TRP A 494 25.55 7.35 44.50
N LYS A 495 25.50 7.47 43.15
CA LYS A 495 24.97 8.67 42.48
C LYS A 495 23.45 8.72 42.73
N PRO A 496 22.92 9.83 43.27
CA PRO A 496 21.47 10.00 43.39
C PRO A 496 20.79 9.80 42.02
N PRO A 497 19.66 9.09 41.96
CA PRO A 497 19.03 8.80 40.68
C PRO A 497 18.50 10.06 40.00
N MET A 498 18.60 10.11 38.67
CA MET A 498 18.14 11.23 37.86
C MET A 498 16.61 11.26 37.81
N PRO A 499 15.93 12.32 38.29
CA PRO A 499 14.48 12.42 38.19
C PRO A 499 14.05 12.76 36.77
N VAL A 500 13.06 12.04 36.26
CA VAL A 500 12.43 12.29 34.97
C VAL A 500 11.02 12.81 35.20
N HIS A 501 10.64 13.88 34.50
CA HIS A 501 9.34 14.54 34.66
C HIS A 501 8.56 14.58 33.35
N PHE A 502 7.23 14.59 33.45
CA PHE A 502 6.36 14.85 32.31
C PHE A 502 6.50 16.31 31.89
N ARG A 503 6.70 16.56 30.59
CA ARG A 503 6.74 17.92 30.02
C ARG A 503 5.34 18.49 29.79
N GLU A 504 4.38 17.62 29.53
CA GLU A 504 2.97 17.95 29.26
C GLU A 504 2.04 17.15 30.16
N GLY A 505 0.80 17.64 30.33
CA GLY A 505 -0.26 16.90 31.01
C GLY A 505 -1.07 16.06 30.02
N GLY A 506 -1.61 14.94 30.49
CA GLY A 506 -2.40 14.03 29.66
C GLY A 506 -2.68 12.70 30.33
N ILE A 507 -3.17 11.74 29.57
CA ILE A 507 -3.40 10.35 29.97
C ILE A 507 -2.23 9.50 29.47
N VAL A 508 -1.63 8.69 30.33
CA VAL A 508 -0.56 7.77 29.94
C VAL A 508 -1.11 6.67 29.03
N LEU A 509 -0.69 6.66 27.77
CA LEU A 509 -1.09 5.67 26.75
C LEU A 509 -0.12 4.50 26.65
N CYS A 510 1.17 4.77 26.81
CA CYS A 510 2.25 3.80 26.67
C CYS A 510 3.27 4.03 27.77
N ARG A 511 3.82 2.95 28.30
CA ARG A 511 4.87 2.94 29.33
C ARG A 511 5.95 1.94 28.96
N ARG A 512 7.21 2.32 29.16
CA ARG A 512 8.35 1.42 29.09
C ARG A 512 8.36 0.42 30.24
N LEU A 513 8.56 -0.85 29.91
CA LEU A 513 8.77 -1.97 30.84
C LEU A 513 10.21 -2.47 30.86
N ALA A 514 10.94 -2.33 29.75
CA ALA A 514 12.37 -2.67 29.71
C ALA A 514 13.13 -1.79 30.71
N VAL A 515 13.57 -2.40 31.82
CA VAL A 515 14.19 -1.67 32.94
C VAL A 515 15.48 -0.97 32.51
N ARG A 516 16.34 -1.65 31.73
CA ARG A 516 17.51 -0.99 31.14
C ARG A 516 17.04 -0.02 30.06
N ALA A 517 17.29 1.26 30.25
CA ALA A 517 17.03 2.32 29.29
C ALA A 517 18.35 2.87 28.77
N GLU A 518 18.40 3.21 27.49
CA GLU A 518 19.46 3.99 26.86
C GLU A 518 19.03 5.45 26.74
N MET A 519 20.01 6.35 26.61
CA MET A 519 19.73 7.75 26.33
C MET A 519 18.88 7.88 25.06
N GLY A 520 17.76 8.58 25.15
CA GLY A 520 16.83 8.76 24.04
C GLY A 520 15.75 7.67 23.92
N ASP A 521 15.72 6.67 24.81
CA ASP A 521 14.60 5.73 24.87
C ASP A 521 13.31 6.42 25.31
N GLY A 522 12.20 6.11 24.62
CA GLY A 522 10.87 6.56 25.03
C GLY A 522 10.41 5.84 26.30
N LEU A 523 10.09 6.60 27.34
CA LEU A 523 9.65 6.11 28.65
C LEU A 523 8.12 6.15 28.79
N PHE A 524 7.49 7.21 28.29
CA PHE A 524 6.04 7.37 28.28
C PHE A 524 5.55 8.09 27.04
N LYS A 525 4.39 7.65 26.52
CA LYS A 525 3.60 8.38 25.53
C LYS A 525 2.26 8.78 26.14
N LEU A 526 1.82 9.99 25.82
CA LEU A 526 0.60 10.58 26.38
C LEU A 526 -0.47 10.80 25.30
N GLY A 527 -1.73 10.87 25.73
CA GLY A 527 -2.87 11.32 24.95
C GLY A 527 -3.69 12.34 25.71
N VAL A 528 -4.42 13.17 24.99
CA VAL A 528 -5.33 14.18 25.56
C VAL A 528 -6.74 14.01 25.00
N PRO A 529 -7.81 14.29 25.75
CA PRO A 529 -9.16 14.25 25.20
C PRO A 529 -9.30 15.12 23.96
N ILE A 530 -10.02 14.64 22.95
CA ILE A 530 -10.39 15.46 21.80
C ILE A 530 -11.47 16.44 22.29
N PRO A 531 -11.31 17.76 22.09
CA PRO A 531 -12.37 18.72 22.40
C PRO A 531 -13.64 18.32 21.64
N SER A 532 -14.76 18.28 22.36
CA SER A 532 -16.10 17.96 21.84
C SER A 532 -16.56 18.89 20.75
#